data_AF-A0A7S0WGD3-F1
#
_entry.id   AF-A0A7S0WGD3-F1
#
_cell.length_a   1.000
_cell.length_b   1.000
_cell.length_c   1.000
_cell.angle_alpha   90.00
_cell.angle_beta   90.00
_cell.angle_gamma   90.00
#
_symmetry.space_group_name_H-M   'P 1'
#
loop_
_entity.id
_entity.type
_entity.pdbx_description
1 polymer ?
#
loop_
_entity_poly.entity_id
_entity_poly.type
_entity_poly.pdbx_seq_one_letter_code
_entity_poly.pdbx_strand_id
1 'polypeptide(L)'
;KEQRECVVPFGAIVTPTKNISHDVVPRVPYEPVRCKGCGGVLNPYARVDFASKIWVCAMCHARNHFPPHYNALSETNLPAELFPSYTTVEYALPRRSGVGNAPAYLFVVDACAEEEELRACARAVTQALSLLPEDASVGLVTFGTHVHVHELGFTDCPKSYVFRGNKEFTTQQIKDQLTLGGGGRRGG
;
A
#
# COMPACT_ATOMS: atom_id res chain seq x y z
N LYS A 1 24.65 2.68 31.99
CA LYS A 1 24.46 3.64 33.11
C LYS A 1 24.08 5.01 32.52
N GLU A 2 24.84 5.51 31.55
CA GLU A 2 24.60 6.77 30.82
C GLU A 2 23.26 6.83 30.06
N GLN A 3 22.76 5.72 29.49
CA GLN A 3 21.49 5.72 28.74
C GLN A 3 20.26 6.06 29.62
N ARG A 4 20.31 5.82 30.94
CA ARG A 4 19.21 6.15 31.87
C ARG A 4 19.28 7.60 32.36
N GLU A 5 20.42 8.26 32.16
CA GLU A 5 20.66 9.66 32.55
C GLU A 5 20.32 10.63 31.41
N CYS A 6 20.07 10.11 30.21
CA CYS A 6 19.63 10.91 29.07
C CYS A 6 18.13 11.24 29.19
N VAL A 7 17.82 12.53 29.36
CA VAL A 7 16.44 13.05 29.45
C VAL A 7 15.68 12.86 28.12
N VAL A 8 16.42 12.85 27.00
CA VAL A 8 15.86 12.62 25.67
C VAL A 8 16.00 11.12 25.33
N PRO A 9 14.91 10.44 24.92
CA PRO A 9 14.99 9.03 24.55
C PRO A 9 15.81 8.86 23.28
N PHE A 10 16.53 7.73 23.19
CA PHE A 10 17.13 7.30 21.93
C PHE A 10 16.01 6.93 20.95
N GLY A 11 15.93 7.65 19.83
CA GLY A 11 14.91 7.45 18.81
C GLY A 11 15.32 8.09 17.50
N ALA A 12 14.56 7.80 16.45
CA ALA A 12 14.76 8.36 15.11
C ALA A 12 13.42 8.78 14.52
N ILE A 13 13.43 9.89 13.78
CA ILE A 13 12.33 10.28 12.91
C ILE A 13 12.61 9.66 11.54
N VAL A 14 11.73 8.77 11.09
CA VAL A 14 11.89 8.03 9.85
C VAL A 14 10.79 8.42 8.87
N THR A 15 11.17 8.67 7.62
CA THR A 15 10.23 8.94 6.51
C THR A 15 10.38 7.84 5.46
N PRO A 16 9.63 6.72 5.57
CA PRO A 16 9.83 5.54 4.71
C PRO A 16 9.70 5.82 3.21
N THR A 17 8.79 6.71 2.82
CA THR A 17 8.53 7.09 1.42
C THR A 17 9.04 8.50 1.12
N LYS A 18 10.23 8.86 1.63
CA LYS A 18 10.83 10.15 1.32
C LYS A 18 11.05 10.26 -0.18
N ASN A 19 10.56 11.34 -0.79
CA ASN A 19 10.76 11.58 -2.22
C ASN A 19 12.23 11.97 -2.45
N ILE A 20 13.02 11.03 -2.95
CA ILE A 20 14.45 11.18 -3.24
C ILE A 20 14.65 10.82 -4.71
N SER A 21 15.49 11.58 -5.42
CA SER A 21 15.78 11.31 -6.82
C SER A 21 16.37 9.90 -7.04
N HIS A 22 16.04 9.29 -8.18
CA HIS A 22 16.53 7.96 -8.56
C HIS A 22 18.05 7.90 -8.76
N ASP A 23 18.70 9.05 -8.97
CA ASP A 23 20.16 9.14 -9.05
C ASP A 23 20.84 8.90 -7.69
N VAL A 24 20.09 9.03 -6.59
CA VAL A 24 20.59 8.87 -5.21
C VAL A 24 20.13 7.55 -4.59
N VAL A 25 18.88 7.14 -4.83
CA VAL A 25 18.32 5.88 -4.31
C VAL A 25 18.08 4.90 -5.47
N PRO A 26 18.80 3.77 -5.51
CA PRO A 26 18.62 2.79 -6.56
C PRO A 26 17.25 2.10 -6.44
N ARG A 27 16.58 1.96 -7.59
CA ARG A 27 15.40 1.10 -7.78
C ARG A 27 15.83 -0.20 -8.44
N VAL A 28 15.69 -1.32 -7.74
CA VAL A 28 16.16 -2.62 -8.21
C VAL A 28 14.99 -3.53 -8.60
N PRO A 29 15.01 -4.16 -9.79
CA PRO A 29 13.88 -4.95 -10.31
C PRO A 29 13.94 -6.43 -9.89
N TYR A 30 14.40 -6.74 -8.68
CA TYR A 30 14.58 -8.11 -8.19
C TYR A 30 14.23 -8.23 -6.72
N GLU A 31 14.05 -9.47 -6.24
CA GLU A 31 13.63 -9.74 -4.86
C GLU A 31 14.75 -9.46 -3.84
N PRO A 32 14.40 -8.92 -2.65
CA PRO A 32 15.38 -8.69 -1.59
C PRO A 32 15.94 -10.01 -1.06
N VAL A 33 17.27 -10.07 -0.91
CA VAL A 33 17.94 -11.21 -0.25
C VAL A 33 17.70 -11.12 1.26
N ARG A 34 16.97 -12.08 1.83
CA ARG A 34 16.60 -12.09 3.25
C ARG A 34 17.44 -13.08 4.06
N CYS A 35 17.77 -12.69 5.28
CA CYS A 35 18.40 -13.55 6.27
C CYS A 35 17.43 -14.65 6.72
N LYS A 36 17.86 -15.91 6.72
CA LYS A 36 17.04 -17.06 7.16
C LYS A 36 16.75 -17.06 8.67
N GLY A 37 17.61 -16.43 9.47
CA GLY A 37 17.44 -16.33 10.92
C GLY A 37 16.41 -15.28 11.36
N CYS A 38 16.61 -14.01 10.99
CA CYS A 38 15.79 -12.90 11.48
C CYS A 38 14.90 -12.20 10.43
N GLY A 39 14.95 -12.62 9.16
CA GLY A 39 14.20 -11.97 8.07
C GLY A 39 14.74 -10.60 7.61
N GLY A 40 15.78 -10.09 8.28
CA GLY A 40 16.48 -8.86 7.88
C GLY A 40 17.02 -8.95 6.44
N VAL A 41 17.03 -7.82 5.75
CA VAL A 41 17.43 -7.75 4.33
C VAL A 41 18.93 -7.47 4.21
N LEU A 42 19.56 -8.03 3.16
CA LEU A 42 20.93 -7.71 2.77
C LEU A 42 21.10 -6.19 2.63
N ASN A 43 22.21 -5.68 3.16
CA ASN A 43 22.50 -4.25 3.19
C ASN A 43 24.02 -4.03 3.29
N PRO A 44 24.53 -2.80 3.11
CA PRO A 44 25.97 -2.53 3.04
C PRO A 44 26.76 -2.87 4.31
N TYR A 45 26.09 -3.08 5.44
CA TYR A 45 26.74 -3.43 6.71
C TYR A 45 26.92 -4.95 6.90
N ALA A 46 26.45 -5.77 5.95
CA ALA A 46 26.71 -7.20 5.94
C ALA A 46 28.18 -7.49 5.62
N ARG A 47 28.79 -8.47 6.30
CA ARG A 47 30.12 -8.97 5.93
C ARG A 47 29.98 -10.05 4.88
N VAL A 48 30.73 -9.93 3.79
CA VAL A 48 30.62 -10.81 2.62
C VAL A 48 31.90 -11.59 2.43
N ASP A 49 31.77 -12.90 2.25
CA ASP A 49 32.81 -13.78 1.74
C ASP A 49 32.50 -14.12 0.28
N PHE A 50 33.28 -13.54 -0.63
CA PHE A 50 33.11 -13.69 -2.07
C PHE A 50 33.53 -15.07 -2.59
N ALA A 51 34.42 -15.77 -1.88
CA ALA A 51 34.91 -17.08 -2.29
C ALA A 51 33.85 -18.15 -2.01
N SER A 52 33.29 -18.16 -0.80
CA SER A 52 32.27 -19.12 -0.40
C SER A 52 30.84 -18.70 -0.75
N LYS A 53 30.64 -17.48 -1.27
CA LYS A 53 29.33 -16.87 -1.53
C LYS A 53 28.44 -16.91 -0.28
N ILE A 54 29.01 -16.50 0.85
CA ILE A 54 28.32 -16.39 2.13
C ILE A 54 28.30 -14.93 2.57
N TRP A 55 27.22 -14.51 3.22
CA TRP A 55 27.15 -13.23 3.92
C TRP A 55 26.72 -13.42 5.37
N VAL A 56 27.24 -12.57 6.24
CA VAL A 56 26.91 -12.52 7.67
C VAL A 56 25.95 -11.36 7.90
N CYS A 57 24.77 -11.66 8.43
CA CYS A 57 23.74 -10.67 8.69
C CYS A 57 24.22 -9.61 9.71
N ALA A 58 24.05 -8.32 9.39
CA ALA A 58 24.40 -7.22 10.31
C ALA A 58 23.52 -7.17 11.56
N MET A 59 22.33 -7.79 11.53
CA MET A 59 21.36 -7.73 12.63
C MET A 59 21.51 -8.88 13.62
N CYS A 60 21.60 -10.12 13.13
CA CYS A 60 21.62 -11.33 13.97
C CYS A 60 22.90 -12.16 13.85
N HIS A 61 23.87 -11.72 13.03
CA HIS A 61 25.14 -12.40 12.78
C HIS A 61 25.05 -13.85 12.23
N ALA A 62 23.85 -14.29 11.80
CA ALA A 62 23.69 -15.56 11.10
C ALA A 62 24.42 -15.54 9.75
N ARG A 63 25.03 -16.67 9.40
CA ARG A 63 25.63 -16.93 8.08
C ARG A 63 24.54 -17.37 7.11
N ASN A 64 24.52 -16.76 5.92
CA ASN A 64 23.54 -17.02 4.88
C ASN A 64 24.26 -17.23 3.54
N HIS A 65 23.80 -18.16 2.73
CA HIS A 65 24.27 -18.31 1.35
C HIS A 65 23.58 -17.29 0.44
N PHE A 66 24.31 -16.77 -0.54
CA PHE A 66 23.68 -16.01 -1.61
C PHE A 66 22.78 -16.91 -2.49
N PRO A 67 21.68 -16.37 -3.04
CA PRO A 67 20.88 -17.07 -4.03
C PRO A 67 21.66 -17.35 -5.34
N PRO A 68 21.22 -18.31 -6.18
CA PRO A 68 21.92 -18.67 -7.43
C PRO A 68 22.12 -17.52 -8.42
N HIS A 69 21.23 -16.52 -8.44
CA HIS A 69 21.35 -15.37 -9.35
C HIS A 69 22.48 -14.39 -8.97
N TYR A 70 23.11 -14.56 -7.79
CA TYR A 70 24.29 -13.80 -7.35
C TYR A 70 25.62 -14.56 -7.62
N ASN A 71 25.61 -15.60 -8.46
CA ASN A 71 26.82 -16.39 -8.74
C ASN A 71 28.01 -15.56 -9.26
N ALA A 72 27.74 -14.50 -10.02
CA ALA A 72 28.75 -13.59 -10.58
C ALA A 72 29.27 -12.52 -9.58
N LEU A 73 28.78 -12.54 -8.33
CA LEU A 73 29.18 -11.59 -7.27
C LEU A 73 30.70 -11.62 -7.06
N SER A 74 31.35 -10.46 -7.08
CA SER A 74 32.78 -10.32 -6.74
C SER A 74 33.05 -8.93 -6.15
N GLU A 75 34.28 -8.67 -5.70
CA GLU A 75 34.67 -7.36 -5.17
C GLU A 75 34.46 -6.22 -6.17
N THR A 76 34.56 -6.51 -7.47
CA THR A 76 34.36 -5.54 -8.57
C THR A 76 32.96 -5.60 -9.18
N ASN A 77 32.15 -6.60 -8.80
CA ASN A 77 30.78 -6.79 -9.30
C ASN A 77 29.83 -6.99 -8.12
N LEU A 78 29.48 -5.87 -7.49
CA LEU A 78 28.57 -5.84 -6.35
C LEU A 78 27.12 -5.60 -6.78
N PRO A 79 26.14 -6.23 -6.12
CA PRO A 79 24.74 -5.86 -6.20
C PRO A 79 24.52 -4.48 -5.56
N ALA A 80 23.44 -3.80 -5.94
CA ALA A 80 23.10 -2.48 -5.43
C ALA A 80 23.13 -2.42 -3.89
N GLU A 81 22.61 -3.46 -3.23
CA GLU A 81 22.49 -3.55 -1.78
C GLU A 81 23.83 -3.55 -1.02
N LEU A 82 24.94 -3.81 -1.70
CA LEU A 82 26.28 -3.87 -1.10
C LEU A 82 27.14 -2.64 -1.40
N PHE A 83 26.66 -1.70 -2.22
CA PHE A 83 27.39 -0.44 -2.39
C PHE A 83 27.31 0.37 -1.09
N PRO A 84 28.44 0.85 -0.55
CA PRO A 84 28.45 1.62 0.70
C PRO A 84 27.58 2.90 0.66
N SER A 85 27.41 3.49 -0.53
CA SER A 85 26.55 4.66 -0.74
C SER A 85 25.05 4.33 -0.74
N TYR A 86 24.67 3.07 -0.96
CA TYR A 86 23.28 2.64 -1.10
C TYR A 86 22.74 2.06 0.22
N THR A 87 22.65 2.90 1.24
CA THR A 87 22.06 2.55 2.54
C THR A 87 20.53 2.51 2.52
N THR A 88 19.91 3.06 1.48
CA THR A 88 18.47 3.01 1.19
C THR A 88 18.31 2.50 -0.23
N VAL A 89 17.44 1.52 -0.44
CA VAL A 89 17.18 0.87 -1.73
C VAL A 89 15.68 0.61 -1.84
N GLU A 90 15.11 0.79 -3.04
CA GLU A 90 13.72 0.45 -3.32
C GLU A 90 13.64 -0.77 -4.24
N TYR A 91 12.91 -1.79 -3.82
CA TYR A 91 12.72 -3.02 -4.60
C TYR A 91 11.47 -2.88 -5.47
N ALA A 92 11.66 -2.67 -6.75
CA ALA A 92 10.59 -2.52 -7.75
C ALA A 92 10.18 -3.90 -8.29
N LEU A 93 9.44 -4.66 -7.48
CA LEU A 93 9.00 -6.00 -7.86
C LEU A 93 7.88 -5.92 -8.91
N PRO A 94 7.85 -6.85 -9.89
CA PRO A 94 6.69 -6.99 -10.77
C PRO A 94 5.44 -7.17 -9.91
N ARG A 95 4.49 -6.25 -10.02
CA ARG A 95 3.20 -6.40 -9.35
C ARG A 95 2.59 -7.70 -9.86
N ARG A 96 2.21 -8.61 -8.95
CA ARG A 96 1.43 -9.79 -9.32
C ARG A 96 0.16 -9.28 -10.00
N SER A 97 0.06 -9.42 -11.32
CA SER A 97 -1.09 -9.04 -12.11
C SER A 97 -2.29 -9.88 -11.65
N GLY A 98 -3.08 -9.31 -10.74
CA GLY A 98 -4.28 -9.89 -10.20
C GLY A 98 -5.31 -8.79 -9.95
N VAL A 99 -6.59 -9.18 -9.94
CA VAL A 99 -7.81 -8.34 -9.85
C VAL A 99 -7.90 -7.50 -8.55
N GLY A 100 -6.86 -7.45 -7.72
CA GLY A 100 -6.83 -6.72 -6.45
C GLY A 100 -5.82 -5.56 -6.36
N ASN A 101 -5.22 -5.13 -7.49
CA ASN A 101 -4.17 -4.09 -7.48
C ASN A 101 -4.66 -2.68 -7.85
N ALA A 102 -5.86 -2.54 -8.37
CA ALA A 102 -6.42 -1.22 -8.68
C ALA A 102 -6.88 -0.55 -7.38
N PRO A 103 -6.58 0.74 -7.17
CA PRO A 103 -7.04 1.45 -5.99
C PRO A 103 -8.56 1.59 -5.99
N ALA A 104 -9.16 1.52 -4.81
CA ALA A 104 -10.58 1.78 -4.61
C ALA A 104 -10.77 3.09 -3.83
N TYR A 105 -11.64 3.96 -4.33
CA TYR A 105 -11.99 5.24 -3.71
C TYR A 105 -13.48 5.25 -3.38
N LEU A 106 -13.81 5.37 -2.10
CA LEU A 106 -15.19 5.50 -1.63
C LEU A 106 -15.42 6.92 -1.14
N PHE A 107 -16.25 7.68 -1.85
CA PHE A 107 -16.66 9.01 -1.44
C PHE A 107 -17.83 8.87 -0.46
N VAL A 108 -17.65 9.34 0.77
CA VAL A 108 -18.69 9.34 1.82
C VAL A 108 -19.04 10.77 2.13
N VAL A 109 -20.21 11.22 1.69
CA VAL A 109 -20.61 12.64 1.67
C VAL A 109 -21.78 12.88 2.63
N ASP A 110 -21.62 13.86 3.52
CA ASP A 110 -22.71 14.36 4.33
C ASP A 110 -23.66 15.21 3.47
N ALA A 111 -24.95 14.87 3.47
CA ALA A 111 -26.00 15.58 2.76
C ALA A 111 -26.76 16.58 3.66
N CYS A 112 -26.40 16.70 4.95
CA CYS A 112 -27.00 17.61 5.91
C CYS A 112 -26.34 19.00 5.94
N ALA A 113 -25.84 19.47 4.79
CA ALA A 113 -25.21 20.77 4.63
C ALA A 113 -26.08 21.72 3.79
N GLU A 114 -25.75 23.01 3.79
CA GLU A 114 -26.43 23.99 2.96
C GLU A 114 -26.19 23.72 1.46
N GLU A 115 -27.12 24.16 0.62
CA GLU A 115 -27.09 23.84 -0.82
C GLU A 115 -25.81 24.36 -1.52
N GLU A 116 -25.30 25.52 -1.09
CA GLU A 116 -24.06 26.08 -1.64
C GLU A 116 -22.84 25.23 -1.29
N GLU A 117 -22.76 24.73 -0.05
CA GLU A 117 -21.70 23.85 0.40
C GLU A 117 -21.77 22.48 -0.30
N LEU A 118 -22.96 21.92 -0.46
CA LEU A 118 -23.17 20.68 -1.21
C LEU A 118 -22.77 20.83 -2.67
N ARG A 119 -23.10 21.97 -3.31
CA ARG A 119 -22.63 22.27 -4.68
C ARG A 119 -21.11 22.38 -4.74
N ALA A 120 -20.48 23.01 -3.73
CA ALA A 120 -19.03 23.09 -3.65
C ALA A 120 -18.37 21.71 -3.47
N CYS A 121 -18.94 20.87 -2.60
CA CYS A 121 -18.51 19.48 -2.39
C CYS A 121 -18.63 18.66 -3.68
N ALA A 122 -19.77 18.73 -4.37
CA ALA A 122 -19.99 18.04 -5.63
C ALA A 122 -18.96 18.43 -6.70
N ARG A 123 -18.61 19.72 -6.80
CA ARG A 123 -17.53 20.19 -7.68
C ARG A 123 -16.17 19.61 -7.29
N ALA A 124 -15.84 19.62 -6.00
CA ALA A 124 -14.58 19.09 -5.50
C ALA A 124 -14.45 17.57 -5.73
N VAL A 125 -15.52 16.80 -5.50
CA VAL A 125 -15.57 15.36 -5.80
C VAL A 125 -15.40 15.14 -7.30
N THR A 126 -16.09 15.91 -8.15
CA THR A 126 -15.96 15.80 -9.61
C THR A 126 -14.52 16.08 -10.08
N GLN A 127 -13.86 17.07 -9.48
CA GLN A 127 -12.44 17.35 -9.74
C GLN A 127 -11.53 16.23 -9.23
N ALA A 128 -11.82 15.64 -8.07
CA ALA A 128 -11.04 14.52 -7.58
C ALA A 128 -11.14 13.30 -8.52
N LEU A 129 -12.35 13.03 -9.06
CA LEU A 129 -12.58 11.94 -10.00
C LEU A 129 -11.74 12.07 -11.28
N SER A 130 -11.49 13.28 -11.78
CA SER A 130 -10.65 13.48 -12.98
C SER A 130 -9.15 13.27 -12.73
N LEU A 131 -8.72 13.17 -11.47
CA LEU A 131 -7.34 12.89 -11.07
C LEU A 131 -7.11 11.41 -10.76
N LEU A 132 -8.17 10.58 -10.75
CA LEU A 132 -8.05 9.17 -10.43
C LEU A 132 -7.49 8.37 -11.62
N PRO A 133 -6.76 7.28 -11.35
CA PRO A 133 -6.38 6.31 -12.38
C PRO A 133 -7.61 5.72 -13.10
N GLU A 134 -7.46 5.40 -14.39
CA GLU A 134 -8.56 4.86 -15.21
C GLU A 134 -9.08 3.49 -14.72
N ASP A 135 -8.21 2.70 -14.09
CA ASP A 135 -8.54 1.38 -13.55
C ASP A 135 -9.11 1.44 -12.12
N ALA A 136 -9.20 2.63 -11.53
CA ALA A 136 -9.66 2.81 -10.16
C ALA A 136 -11.16 2.48 -10.01
N SER A 137 -11.49 1.73 -8.97
CA SER A 137 -12.89 1.50 -8.59
C SER A 137 -13.39 2.67 -7.76
N VAL A 138 -14.56 3.21 -8.10
CA VAL A 138 -15.18 4.32 -7.40
C VAL A 138 -16.52 3.90 -6.81
N GLY A 139 -16.79 4.32 -5.58
CA GLY A 139 -18.10 4.20 -4.94
C GLY A 139 -18.55 5.53 -4.34
N LEU A 140 -19.87 5.69 -4.19
CA LEU A 140 -20.48 6.84 -3.54
C LEU A 140 -21.45 6.39 -2.44
N VAL A 141 -21.30 6.99 -1.28
CA VAL A 141 -22.24 6.90 -0.15
C VAL A 141 -22.61 8.31 0.25
N THR A 142 -23.91 8.61 0.36
CA THR A 142 -24.38 9.87 0.93
C THR A 142 -25.12 9.59 2.22
N PHE A 143 -24.95 10.41 3.26
CA PHE A 143 -25.61 10.20 4.53
C PHE A 143 -26.27 11.46 5.08
N GLY A 144 -27.29 11.25 5.91
CA GLY A 144 -28.00 12.25 6.69
C GLY A 144 -28.79 11.52 7.76
N THR A 145 -30.12 11.68 7.81
CA THR A 145 -30.98 10.80 8.64
C THR A 145 -30.89 9.32 8.21
N HIS A 146 -30.70 9.08 6.92
CA HIS A 146 -30.50 7.76 6.32
C HIS A 146 -29.16 7.71 5.59
N VAL A 147 -28.61 6.51 5.43
CA VAL A 147 -27.40 6.27 4.65
C VAL A 147 -27.79 5.66 3.31
N HIS A 148 -27.37 6.28 2.22
CA HIS A 148 -27.63 5.85 0.86
C HIS A 148 -26.34 5.32 0.24
N VAL A 149 -26.32 4.05 -0.13
CA VAL A 149 -25.25 3.43 -0.91
C VAL A 149 -25.67 3.42 -2.37
N HIS A 150 -24.97 4.16 -3.23
CA HIS A 150 -25.38 4.39 -4.62
C HIS A 150 -24.86 3.29 -5.55
N GLU A 151 -25.73 2.76 -6.39
CA GLU A 151 -25.37 1.81 -7.44
C GLU A 151 -25.01 2.59 -8.71
N LEU A 152 -23.71 2.60 -9.03
CA LEU A 152 -23.17 3.33 -10.17
C LEU A 152 -23.18 2.44 -11.44
N GLY A 153 -23.29 3.05 -12.62
CA GLY A 153 -23.24 2.34 -13.91
C GLY A 153 -24.60 1.97 -14.52
N PHE A 154 -25.72 2.35 -13.89
CA PHE A 154 -27.06 2.28 -14.48
C PHE A 154 -27.50 3.66 -14.96
N THR A 155 -27.51 3.87 -16.28
CA THR A 155 -27.83 5.17 -16.90
C THR A 155 -29.32 5.50 -16.88
N ASP A 156 -30.18 4.50 -16.92
CA ASP A 156 -31.61 4.70 -17.15
C ASP A 156 -32.39 4.97 -15.85
N CYS A 157 -31.86 4.50 -14.72
CA CYS A 157 -32.50 4.67 -13.41
C CYS A 157 -31.45 4.62 -12.29
N PRO A 158 -31.21 5.73 -11.57
CA PRO A 158 -30.31 5.74 -10.42
C PRO A 158 -30.92 4.89 -9.30
N LYS A 159 -30.14 3.94 -8.77
CA LYS A 159 -30.55 3.08 -7.66
C LYS A 159 -29.66 3.34 -6.45
N SER A 160 -30.26 3.27 -5.27
CA SER A 160 -29.51 3.31 -4.02
C SER A 160 -30.11 2.37 -2.98
N TYR A 161 -29.25 1.79 -2.14
CA TYR A 161 -29.65 1.01 -0.98
C TYR A 161 -29.70 1.93 0.24
N VAL A 162 -30.83 1.92 0.94
CA VAL A 162 -31.06 2.84 2.06
C VAL A 162 -30.98 2.09 3.39
N PHE A 163 -30.06 2.53 4.23
CA PHE A 163 -29.87 2.03 5.58
C PHE A 163 -30.33 3.07 6.61
N ARG A 164 -30.88 2.58 7.72
CA ARG A 164 -31.28 3.46 8.83
C ARG A 164 -30.06 3.94 9.59
N GLY A 165 -29.86 5.25 9.71
CA GLY A 165 -28.69 5.82 10.38
C GLY A 165 -28.64 5.57 11.89
N ASN A 166 -29.78 5.22 12.51
CA ASN A 166 -29.89 4.94 13.94
C ASN A 166 -29.74 3.45 14.32
N LYS A 167 -29.39 2.60 13.35
CA LYS A 167 -29.21 1.16 13.56
C LYS A 167 -27.80 0.77 13.15
N GLU A 168 -27.07 0.10 14.03
CA GLU A 168 -25.80 -0.52 13.66
C GLU A 168 -26.05 -1.80 12.83
N PHE A 169 -25.27 -1.97 11.78
CA PHE A 169 -25.30 -3.14 10.91
C PHE A 169 -23.94 -3.84 10.95
N THR A 170 -23.97 -5.16 11.05
CA THR A 170 -22.76 -5.99 10.90
C THR A 170 -22.34 -6.08 9.43
N THR A 171 -21.07 -6.39 9.19
CA THR A 171 -20.55 -6.62 7.83
C THR A 171 -21.35 -7.69 7.08
N GLN A 172 -21.82 -8.74 7.76
CA GLN A 172 -22.62 -9.79 7.13
C GLN A 172 -23.99 -9.26 6.69
N GLN A 173 -24.69 -8.54 7.57
CA GLN A 173 -25.98 -7.93 7.25
C GLN A 173 -25.91 -6.94 6.09
N ILE A 174 -24.82 -6.17 5.99
CA ILE A 174 -24.58 -5.26 4.86
C ILE A 174 -24.37 -6.07 3.57
N LYS A 175 -23.54 -7.12 3.60
CA LYS A 175 -23.31 -7.99 2.43
C LYS A 175 -24.59 -8.65 1.92
N ASP A 176 -25.41 -9.15 2.84
CA ASP A 176 -26.67 -9.81 2.52
C ASP A 176 -27.66 -8.83 1.87
N GLN A 177 -27.73 -7.59 2.37
CA GLN A 177 -28.62 -6.55 1.85
C GLN A 177 -28.13 -5.92 0.53
N LEU A 178 -26.83 -5.77 0.34
CA LEU A 178 -26.23 -5.29 -0.90
C LEU A 178 -26.16 -6.37 -1.99
N THR A 179 -26.66 -7.60 -1.71
CA THR A 179 -26.58 -8.75 -2.62
C THR A 179 -25.17 -9.04 -3.14
N LEU A 180 -24.12 -8.75 -2.36
CA LEU A 180 -22.72 -9.07 -2.69
C LEU A 180 -22.41 -10.58 -2.65
N GLY A 181 -23.44 -11.43 -2.62
CA GLY A 181 -23.34 -12.89 -2.48
C GLY A 181 -24.31 -13.71 -3.34
N GLY A 182 -24.95 -13.14 -4.37
CA GLY A 182 -25.91 -13.91 -5.19
C GLY A 182 -25.98 -13.44 -6.63
N GLY A 183 -25.47 -14.25 -7.55
CA GLY A 183 -25.43 -13.96 -8.98
C GLY A 183 -26.79 -13.71 -9.61
N GLY A 184 -26.78 -12.91 -10.68
CA GLY A 184 -27.77 -12.92 -11.76
C GLY A 184 -29.22 -12.79 -11.34
N ARG A 185 -29.75 -11.55 -11.32
CA ARG A 185 -31.16 -11.33 -11.61
C ARG A 185 -31.40 -11.74 -13.06
N ARG A 186 -31.76 -13.01 -13.28
CA ARG A 186 -32.49 -13.44 -14.47
C ARG A 186 -33.78 -12.64 -14.53
N GLY A 187 -33.98 -11.97 -15.66
CA GLY A 187 -35.25 -11.37 -16.01
C GLY A 187 -36.37 -12.41 -16.09
N GLY A 188 -37.56 -11.92 -15.78
CA GLY A 188 -38.86 -12.58 -15.84
C GLY A 188 -39.88 -11.57 -15.36
#